data_AF-A0AAD6VJK0-F1
#
_entry.id   AF-A0AAD6VJK0-F1
#
_cell.length_a   1.000
_cell.length_b   1.000
_cell.length_c   1.000
_cell.angle_alpha   90.00
_cell.angle_beta   90.00
_cell.angle_gamma   90.00
#
_symmetry.space_group_name_H-M   'P 1'
#
loop_
_entity.id
_entity.type
_entity.pdbx_description
1 polymer ?
#
loop_
_entity_poly.entity_id
_entity_poly.type
_entity_poly.pdbx_seq_one_letter_code
_entity_poly.pdbx_strand_id
1 'polypeptide(L)' 'IYDSGATQHLTPSRHRLMNFQKIESRGIRAADNKRFEASGKGDMDVKVPKGKNQYTRVLV' A
#
# COMPACT_ATOMS: atom_id res chain seq x y z
N ILE A 1 -5.46 2.95 5.95
CA ILE A 1 -4.70 3.65 7.02
C ILE A 1 -3.56 4.38 6.32
N TYR A 2 -3.34 5.66 6.61
CA TYR A 2 -2.20 6.40 6.10
C TYR A 2 -1.18 6.51 7.24
N ASP A 3 0.07 6.17 6.97
CA ASP A 3 1.16 6.22 7.94
C ASP A 3 2.31 7.01 7.30
N SER A 4 2.62 8.18 7.86
CA SER A 4 3.69 9.05 7.36
C SER A 4 5.09 8.48 7.61
N GLY A 5 5.22 7.50 8.50
CA GLY A 5 6.49 6.79 8.74
C GLY A 5 6.72 5.61 7.80
N ALA A 6 5.73 5.23 7.00
CA ALA A 6 5.84 4.10 6.09
C ALA A 6 6.52 4.50 4.78
N THR A 7 7.60 3.82 4.41
CA THR A 7 8.26 3.97 3.10
C THR A 7 7.59 3.16 2.00
N GLN A 8 6.77 2.17 2.37
CA GLN A 8 6.01 1.31 1.46
C GLN A 8 4.61 1.07 2.03
N HIS A 9 3.58 1.26 1.20
CA HIS A 9 2.21 1.04 1.62
C HIS A 9 1.79 -0.43 1.45
N LEU A 10 1.21 -1.03 2.50
CA LEU A 10 0.62 -2.36 2.40
C LEU A 10 -0.85 -2.28 2.00
N THR A 11 -1.25 -3.05 1.01
CA THR A 11 -2.61 -3.04 0.48
C THR A 11 -3.10 -4.44 0.14
N PRO A 12 -4.35 -4.80 0.50
CA PRO A 12 -4.99 -6.01 -0.01
C PRO A 12 -5.52 -5.83 -1.45
N SER A 13 -5.52 -4.59 -1.97
CA SER A 13 -6.16 -4.24 -3.25
C SER A 13 -5.24 -4.53 -4.44
N ARG A 14 -4.88 -5.79 -4.66
CA ARG A 14 -3.97 -6.22 -5.74
C ARG A 14 -4.36 -5.66 -7.12
N HIS A 15 -5.66 -5.64 -7.43
CA HIS A 15 -6.18 -5.15 -8.73
C HIS A 15 -5.95 -3.66 -9.00
N ARG A 16 -5.54 -2.89 -7.98
CA ARG A 16 -5.22 -1.46 -8.11
C ARG A 16 -3.74 -1.19 -8.33
N LEU A 17 -2.89 -2.22 -8.29
CA LEU A 17 -1.47 -2.11 -8.59
C LEU A 17 -1.28 -2.06 -10.11
N MET A 18 -0.75 -0.93 -10.61
CA MET A 18 -0.67 -0.65 -12.05
C MET A 18 0.32 -1.58 -12.77
N ASN A 19 1.36 -2.01 -12.07
CA ASN A 19 2.47 -2.83 -12.57
C ASN A 19 2.74 -4.00 -11.61
N PHE A 20 1.68 -4.71 -11.21
CA PHE A 20 1.80 -5.85 -10.30
C PHE A 20 2.89 -6.82 -10.73
N GLN A 21 3.84 -7.06 -9.83
CA GLN A 21 4.84 -8.10 -9.93
C GLN A 21 4.66 -9.07 -8.76
N LYS A 22 4.54 -10.37 -9.07
CA LYS A 22 4.62 -11.42 -8.05
C LYS A 22 6.04 -11.46 -7.49
N ILE A 23 6.17 -11.57 -6.17
CA ILE A 23 7.45 -11.71 -5.47
C ILE A 23 7.46 -12.99 -4.64
N GLU A 24 8.65 -13.39 -4.20
CA GLU A 24 8.77 -14.36 -3.12
C GLU A 24 8.08 -13.84 -1.86
N SER A 25 7.41 -14.74 -1.14
CA SER A 25 6.62 -14.37 0.04
C SER A 25 7.50 -13.68 1.07
N ARG A 26 7.14 -12.45 1.43
CA ARG A 26 7.85 -11.67 2.43
C ARG A 26 6.98 -11.52 3.66
N GLY A 27 7.43 -12.14 4.76
CA GLY A 27 6.82 -11.99 6.07
C GLY A 27 7.04 -10.59 6.65
N ILE A 28 5.98 -10.00 7.17
CA ILE A 28 5.94 -8.68 7.79
C ILE A 28 5.38 -8.84 9.20
N ARG A 29 6.14 -8.45 10.21
CA ARG A 29 5.72 -8.51 11.61
C ARG A 29 5.09 -7.17 12.01
N ALA A 30 3.85 -7.24 12.47
CA ALA A 30 3.14 -6.10 13.04
C ALA A 30 3.52 -5.87 14.50
N ALA A 31 3.21 -4.68 15.01
CA ALA A 31 3.47 -4.31 16.40
C ALA A 31 2.75 -5.22 17.42
N ASP A 32 1.59 -5.78 17.06
CA ASP A 32 0.84 -6.74 17.88
C ASP A 32 1.31 -8.19 17.73
N ASN A 33 2.52 -8.40 17.19
CA ASN A 33 3.13 -9.70 16.88
C ASN A 33 2.42 -10.55 15.84
N LYS A 34 1.38 -10.04 15.17
CA LYS A 34 0.82 -10.71 14.00
C LYS A 34 1.81 -10.70 12.85
N ARG A 35 1.68 -11.68 11.97
CA ARG A 35 2.44 -11.78 10.73
C ARG A 35 1.52 -11.63 9.53
N PHE A 36 1.94 -10.82 8.58
CA PHE A 36 1.33 -10.70 7.26
C PHE A 36 2.32 -11.18 6.22
N GLU A 37 1.82 -11.76 5.13
CA GLU A 37 2.65 -12.20 4.01
C GLU A 37 2.37 -11.33 2.79
N ALA A 38 3.41 -10.71 2.25
CA ALA A 38 3.34 -9.99 0.98
C ALA A 38 3.73 -10.93 -0.16
N SER A 39 2.82 -11.14 -1.12
CA SER A 39 3.02 -12.01 -2.29
C SER A 39 3.21 -11.25 -3.61
N GLY A 40 3.17 -9.92 -3.56
CA GLY A 40 3.37 -9.07 -4.71
C GLY A 40 3.72 -7.63 -4.34
N LYS A 41 4.18 -6.89 -5.34
CA LYS A 41 4.50 -5.47 -5.25
C LYS A 41 4.05 -4.75 -6.52
N GLY A 42 3.97 -3.43 -6.46
CA GLY A 42 3.67 -2.55 -7.58
C GLY A 42 3.29 -1.17 -7.07
N ASP A 43 3.10 -0.25 -8.00
CA ASP A 43 2.75 1.13 -7.72
C ASP A 43 1.23 1.30 -7.70
N MET A 44 0.74 2.17 -6.82
CA MET A 44 -0.67 2.51 -6.69
C MET A 44 -0.90 4.01 -6.67
N ASP A 45 -1.81 4.47 -7.52
CA ASP A 45 -2.36 5.82 -7.43
C ASP A 45 -3.43 5.90 -6.33
N VAL A 46 -3.13 6.66 -5.28
CA VAL A 46 -4.04 6.90 -4.16
C VAL A 46 -4.54 8.34 -4.17
N LYS A 47 -5.86 8.51 -4.08
CA LYS A 47 -6.51 9.82 -3.96
C LYS A 47 -6.60 10.22 -2.49
N VAL A 48 -5.84 11.23 -2.10
CA VAL A 48 -5.84 11.80 -0.75
C VAL A 48 -6.75 13.03 -0.72
N PRO A 49 -7.80 13.07 0.11
CA PRO A 49 -8.68 14.23 0.23
C PRO A 49 -7.93 15.49 0.70
N LYS A 50 -8.20 16.63 0.07
CA LYS A 50 -7.65 17.95 0.43
C LYS A 50 -8.74 18.94 0.89
N GLY A 51 -10.01 18.59 0.77
CA GLY A 51 -11.15 19.45 1.08
C GLY A 51 -12.40 18.99 0.33
N LYS A 52 -13.46 19.81 0.33
CA LYS A 52 -14.71 19.48 -0.38
C LYS A 52 -14.43 19.24 -1.87
N ASN A 53 -14.69 18.02 -2.34
CA ASN A 53 -14.52 17.57 -3.73
C ASN A 53 -13.11 17.78 -4.32
N GLN A 54 -12.08 17.93 -3.48
CA GLN A 54 -10.70 18.11 -3.90
C GLN A 54 -9.83 16.96 -3.41
N TYR A 55 -8.99 16.42 -4.29
CA TYR A 55 -8.09 15.33 -3.99
C TYR A 55 -6.72 15.59 -4.63
N THR A 56 -5.67 15.17 -3.94
CA THR A 56 -4.33 15.04 -4.49
C THR A 56 -4.10 13.57 -4.85
N ARG A 57 -3.42 13.30 -5.96
CA ARG A 57 -2.96 11.95 -6.30
C ARG A 57 -1.55 11.76 -5.75
N VAL A 58 -1.34 10.65 -5.07
CA VAL A 58 -0.04 10.24 -4.53
C VAL A 58 0.27 8.86 -5.08
N LEU A 59 1.47 8.71 -5.64
CA LEU A 59 2.02 7.43 -6.05
C LEU A 59 2.68 6.79 -4.83
N VAL A 60 2.26 5.56 -4.50
CA VAL A 60 2.78 4.78 -3.36
C VAL A 60 3.13 3.36 -3.75
#